data_AF-A0A7V8NTY3-F1
#
_entry.id   AF-A0A7V8NTY3-F1
#
_cell.length_a   1.000
_cell.length_b   1.000
_cell.length_c   1.000
_cell.angle_alpha   90.00
_cell.angle_beta   90.00
_cell.angle_gamma   90.00
#
_symmetry.space_group_name_H-M   'P 1'
#
loop_
_entity.id
_entity.type
_entity.pdbx_description
1 polymer ?
#
loop_
_entity_poly.entity_id
_entity_poly.type
_entity_poly.pdbx_seq_one_letter_code
_entity_poly.pdbx_strand_id
1 'polypeptide(L)'
;RGPLAPTGTPPLNLIQPNLVELNLDSFWLPTARGFPPFTVRADIAGIPPDLGVVANGVVRRSGDHVLISRETGDIDLALVAIRGLHHSDSDGFELYAADLATETARVYLRHGPSIVKFLESWFGPMPRRPARVVVVNRERKSGYSRPGYIVVTESSHGSEAASAKFMAHEFAHAWWHSGDPRSENRWLSESMAEYISLRYIESALGPANRDELLAPKREIAAKAGPMLGAGERTDAELYSKGPLLLFDLENRIGRARLDQVFATLAPHPPAITADFMSALAAAAGAEEAAAFNQEMHR
;
A
#
# COMPACT_ATOMS: atom_id res chain seq x y z
N ARG A 1 -18.43 -2.63 -26.79
CA ARG A 1 -18.95 -3.27 -25.55
C ARG A 1 -18.48 -2.38 -24.41
N GLY A 2 -19.40 -1.66 -23.77
CA GLY A 2 -19.12 -0.45 -22.97
C GLY A 2 -18.48 -0.73 -21.60
N PRO A 3 -17.89 0.29 -20.97
CA PRO A 3 -17.01 0.18 -19.80
C PRO A 3 -17.72 -0.10 -18.45
N LEU A 4 -19.00 -0.47 -18.45
CA LEU A 4 -19.70 -0.89 -17.22
C LEU A 4 -19.63 -2.42 -17.04
N ALA A 5 -18.45 -3.01 -17.21
CA ALA A 5 -18.21 -4.39 -16.80
C ALA A 5 -17.63 -4.36 -15.38
N PRO A 6 -18.44 -4.62 -14.33
CA PRO A 6 -17.90 -4.72 -12.99
C PRO A 6 -17.03 -5.98 -12.96
N THR A 7 -15.72 -5.83 -12.89
CA THR A 7 -14.88 -6.94 -12.50
C THR A 7 -15.14 -7.20 -11.01
N GLY A 8 -16.09 -8.10 -10.74
CA GLY A 8 -16.50 -8.56 -9.41
C GLY A 8 -17.96 -8.26 -9.07
N THR A 9 -18.65 -9.24 -8.48
CA THR A 9 -19.99 -9.11 -7.90
C THR A 9 -19.87 -9.24 -6.38
N PRO A 10 -20.32 -8.26 -5.58
CA PRO A 10 -20.86 -6.95 -5.97
C PRO A 10 -19.78 -5.99 -6.53
N PRO A 11 -20.15 -4.94 -7.28
CA PRO A 11 -19.18 -4.04 -7.92
C PRO A 11 -18.35 -3.24 -6.91
N LEU A 12 -17.10 -2.93 -7.29
CA LEU A 12 -16.24 -2.00 -6.54
C LEU A 12 -16.59 -0.54 -6.85
N ASN A 13 -16.68 -0.21 -8.13
CA ASN A 13 -17.03 1.11 -8.61
C ASN A 13 -18.55 1.30 -8.60
N LEU A 14 -19.01 2.43 -8.08
CA LEU A 14 -20.40 2.67 -7.74
C LEU A 14 -20.77 4.13 -8.05
N ILE A 15 -22.00 4.34 -8.54
CA ILE A 15 -22.65 5.66 -8.59
C ILE A 15 -23.99 5.50 -7.90
N GLN A 16 -24.07 5.98 -6.65
CA GLN A 16 -25.25 5.89 -5.79
C GLN A 16 -25.52 7.25 -5.14
N PRO A 17 -26.74 7.50 -4.61
CA PRO A 17 -27.09 8.80 -4.01
C PRO A 17 -26.18 9.28 -2.87
N ASN A 18 -25.51 8.35 -2.17
CA ASN A 18 -24.68 8.64 -1.00
C ASN A 18 -23.18 8.35 -1.22
N LEU A 19 -22.82 7.68 -2.31
CA LEU A 19 -21.47 7.25 -2.61
C LEU A 19 -21.24 7.20 -4.13
N VAL A 20 -20.20 7.90 -4.57
CA VAL A 20 -19.61 7.73 -5.90
C VAL A 20 -18.18 7.25 -5.68
N GLU A 21 -17.82 6.11 -6.28
CA GLU A 21 -16.46 5.55 -6.23
C GLU A 21 -16.08 5.14 -7.64
N LEU A 22 -15.05 5.81 -8.18
CA LEU A 22 -14.56 5.62 -9.54
C LEU A 22 -13.05 5.43 -9.53
N ASN A 23 -12.57 4.37 -10.17
CA ASN A 23 -11.17 4.06 -10.37
C ASN A 23 -10.95 3.33 -11.71
N LEU A 24 -9.73 2.87 -11.94
CA LEU A 24 -9.25 2.26 -13.17
C LEU A 24 -10.13 1.10 -13.63
N ASP A 25 -10.64 0.30 -12.70
CA ASP A 25 -11.43 -0.90 -13.00
C ASP A 25 -12.76 -0.55 -13.66
N SER A 26 -13.25 0.68 -13.49
CA SER A 26 -14.46 1.16 -14.17
C SER A 26 -14.19 1.69 -15.58
N PHE A 27 -12.92 1.93 -15.95
CA PHE A 27 -12.55 2.59 -17.20
C PHE A 27 -13.40 3.85 -17.47
N TRP A 28 -13.73 4.60 -16.42
CA TRP A 28 -14.60 5.78 -16.50
C TRP A 28 -13.96 6.94 -17.28
N LEU A 29 -12.65 6.87 -17.50
CA LEU A 29 -11.87 7.70 -18.40
C LEU A 29 -11.23 6.83 -19.50
N PRO A 30 -10.98 7.38 -20.71
CA PRO A 30 -10.16 6.69 -21.71
C PRO A 30 -8.76 6.37 -21.17
N THR A 31 -8.32 5.12 -21.31
CA THR A 31 -6.99 4.68 -20.86
C THR A 31 -6.14 4.19 -22.03
N ALA A 32 -4.85 4.51 -21.99
CA ALA A 32 -3.90 4.01 -22.98
C ALA A 32 -3.46 2.59 -22.62
N ARG A 33 -3.15 1.79 -23.66
CA ARG A 33 -2.62 0.43 -23.48
C ARG A 33 -1.34 0.49 -22.64
N GLY A 34 -1.26 -0.37 -21.62
CA GLY A 34 -0.10 -0.42 -20.71
C GLY A 34 -0.17 0.57 -19.55
N PHE A 35 -1.24 1.35 -19.43
CA PHE A 35 -1.49 2.27 -18.31
C PHE A 35 -0.29 3.19 -17.99
N PRO A 36 0.26 3.92 -18.98
CA PRO A 36 1.36 4.84 -18.71
C PRO A 36 0.93 5.92 -17.70
N PRO A 37 1.84 6.35 -16.80
CA PRO A 37 1.51 7.41 -15.84
C PRO A 37 1.13 8.73 -16.53
N PHE A 38 0.11 9.41 -16.00
CA PHE A 38 -0.33 10.73 -16.47
C PHE A 38 -0.67 11.70 -15.33
N THR A 39 -0.44 12.99 -15.59
CA THR A 39 -0.87 14.11 -14.74
C THR A 39 -2.32 14.47 -15.02
N VAL A 40 -3.02 15.06 -14.06
CA VAL A 40 -4.45 15.36 -14.17
C VAL A 40 -4.71 16.86 -14.05
N ARG A 41 -5.56 17.37 -14.93
CA ARG A 41 -6.36 18.58 -14.71
C ARG A 41 -7.76 18.30 -15.26
N ALA A 42 -8.65 17.86 -14.39
CA ALA A 42 -10.00 17.41 -14.75
C ALA A 42 -11.04 18.36 -14.16
N ASP A 43 -11.99 18.78 -14.98
CA ASP A 43 -13.19 19.51 -14.54
C ASP A 43 -14.39 18.56 -14.69
N ILE A 44 -14.99 18.20 -13.56
CA ILE A 44 -16.05 17.18 -13.47
C ILE A 44 -17.34 17.85 -13.02
N ALA A 45 -18.33 17.90 -13.89
CA ALA A 45 -19.67 18.39 -13.59
C ALA A 45 -20.58 17.28 -13.05
N GLY A 46 -21.68 17.67 -12.40
CA GLY A 46 -22.76 16.76 -12.03
C GLY A 46 -22.54 15.96 -10.75
N ILE A 47 -21.51 16.28 -9.96
CA ILE A 47 -21.36 15.73 -8.61
C ILE A 47 -22.24 16.57 -7.65
N PRO A 48 -23.26 15.97 -7.01
CA PRO A 48 -24.13 16.68 -6.07
C PRO A 48 -23.34 17.52 -5.05
N PRO A 49 -23.79 18.75 -4.73
CA PRO A 49 -23.05 19.68 -3.86
C PRO A 49 -22.91 19.21 -2.41
N ASP A 50 -23.74 18.27 -1.99
CA ASP A 50 -23.76 17.65 -0.67
C ASP A 50 -22.86 16.40 -0.57
N LEU A 51 -22.21 15.98 -1.67
CA LEU A 51 -21.13 15.00 -1.64
C LEU A 51 -19.78 15.71 -1.50
N GLY A 52 -19.07 15.41 -0.42
CA GLY A 52 -17.66 15.76 -0.28
C GLY A 52 -16.81 14.87 -1.18
N VAL A 53 -15.83 15.45 -1.87
CA VAL A 53 -15.03 14.75 -2.88
C VAL A 53 -13.57 14.64 -2.44
N VAL A 54 -13.02 13.43 -2.56
CA VAL A 54 -11.62 13.12 -2.30
C VAL A 54 -11.02 12.47 -3.54
N ALA A 55 -9.83 12.91 -3.90
CA ALA A 55 -9.00 12.31 -4.93
C ALA A 55 -7.54 12.59 -4.62
N ASN A 56 -6.65 11.94 -5.35
CA ASN A 56 -5.23 12.26 -5.32
C ASN A 56 -4.95 13.62 -6.00
N GLY A 57 -4.18 14.51 -5.36
CA GLY A 57 -3.93 15.88 -5.83
C GLY A 57 -4.75 16.96 -5.11
N VAL A 58 -4.92 18.12 -5.74
CA VAL A 58 -5.71 19.25 -5.22
C VAL A 58 -7.12 19.17 -5.79
N VAL A 59 -8.12 19.09 -4.90
CA VAL A 59 -9.55 19.09 -5.23
C VAL A 59 -10.14 20.45 -4.89
N ARG A 60 -10.81 21.11 -5.84
CA ARG A 60 -11.50 22.38 -5.65
C ARG A 60 -12.91 22.27 -6.20
N ARG A 61 -13.91 22.69 -5.42
CA ARG A 61 -15.31 22.74 -5.85
C ARG A 61 -15.68 24.15 -6.27
N SER A 62 -16.48 24.26 -7.34
CA SER A 62 -17.06 25.50 -7.83
C SER A 62 -18.48 25.22 -8.33
N GLY A 63 -19.49 25.44 -7.48
CA GLY A 63 -20.88 25.07 -7.79
C GLY A 63 -21.05 23.56 -7.94
N ASP A 64 -21.62 23.14 -9.07
CA ASP A 64 -21.81 21.73 -9.47
C ASP A 64 -20.58 21.12 -10.16
N HIS A 65 -19.50 21.89 -10.29
CA HIS A 65 -18.23 21.44 -10.83
C HIS A 65 -17.20 21.12 -9.74
N VAL A 66 -16.37 20.11 -10.00
CA VAL A 66 -15.21 19.74 -9.20
C VAL A 66 -13.98 19.71 -10.09
N LEU A 67 -13.05 20.62 -9.82
CA LEU A 67 -11.74 20.69 -10.44
C LEU A 67 -10.75 19.84 -9.64
N ILE A 68 -10.13 18.87 -10.29
CA ILE A 68 -9.06 18.04 -9.72
C ILE A 68 -7.78 18.30 -10.49
N SER A 69 -6.70 18.60 -9.78
CA SER A 69 -5.38 18.82 -10.37
C SER A 69 -4.31 17.99 -9.66
N ARG A 70 -3.49 17.28 -10.42
CA ARG A 70 -2.40 16.44 -9.92
C ARG A 70 -1.21 16.54 -10.88
N GLU A 71 -0.10 17.07 -10.38
CA GLU A 71 1.12 17.26 -11.17
C GLU A 71 2.02 16.02 -11.18
N THR A 72 1.74 15.03 -10.33
CA THR A 72 2.42 13.74 -10.33
C THR A 72 1.72 12.73 -11.25
N GLY A 73 2.51 11.98 -12.00
CA GLY A 73 2.00 10.94 -12.90
C GLY A 73 1.42 9.76 -12.11
N ASP A 74 0.24 9.28 -12.47
CA ASP A 74 -0.33 8.04 -11.93
C ASP A 74 -1.06 7.30 -13.06
N ILE A 75 -1.35 6.03 -12.87
CA ILE A 75 -1.96 5.17 -13.90
C ILE A 75 -3.46 5.42 -14.08
N ASP A 76 -4.05 6.23 -13.20
CA ASP A 76 -5.49 6.43 -13.07
C ASP A 76 -5.83 7.76 -12.37
N LEU A 77 -7.10 8.19 -12.47
CA LEU A 77 -7.72 9.19 -11.61
C LEU A 77 -8.77 8.48 -10.74
N ALA A 78 -8.36 8.08 -9.54
CA ALA A 78 -9.30 7.55 -8.55
C ALA A 78 -10.03 8.70 -7.83
N LEU A 79 -11.33 8.54 -7.65
CA LEU A 79 -12.23 9.52 -7.08
C LEU A 79 -13.21 8.83 -6.12
N VAL A 80 -13.39 9.42 -4.94
CA VAL A 80 -14.47 9.06 -4.03
C VAL A 80 -15.26 10.31 -3.68
N ALA A 81 -16.59 10.26 -3.80
CA ALA A 81 -17.50 11.28 -3.32
C ALA A 81 -18.50 10.68 -2.32
N ILE A 82 -18.56 11.22 -1.12
CA ILE A 82 -19.33 10.68 0.01
C ILE A 82 -20.27 11.77 0.56
N ARG A 83 -21.52 11.38 0.84
CA ARG A 83 -22.46 12.22 1.58
C ARG A 83 -22.09 12.24 3.04
N GLY A 84 -22.01 13.43 3.64
CA GLY A 84 -21.58 13.56 5.03
C GLY A 84 -20.12 13.19 5.23
N LEU A 85 -19.27 13.47 4.24
CA LEU A 85 -17.84 13.22 4.33
C LEU A 85 -17.22 14.03 5.47
N HIS A 86 -16.66 13.31 6.44
CA HIS A 86 -15.79 13.86 7.47
C HIS A 86 -14.33 13.75 7.05
N HIS A 87 -13.51 14.66 7.56
CA HIS A 87 -12.09 14.76 7.27
C HIS A 87 -11.31 15.00 8.57
N SER A 88 -10.18 14.32 8.71
CA SER A 88 -9.17 14.58 9.74
C SER A 88 -7.81 14.68 9.07
N ASP A 89 -7.04 15.70 9.43
CA ASP A 89 -5.67 15.95 8.97
C ASP A 89 -4.76 16.08 10.19
N SER A 90 -3.70 15.26 10.24
CA SER A 90 -2.70 15.30 11.30
C SER A 90 -1.35 14.79 10.78
N ASP A 91 -0.30 15.59 10.97
CA ASP A 91 1.10 15.24 10.69
C ASP A 91 1.36 14.59 9.31
N GLY A 92 0.71 15.10 8.27
CA GLY A 92 0.89 14.63 6.89
C GLY A 92 0.06 13.39 6.53
N PHE A 93 -0.84 12.97 7.42
CA PHE A 93 -1.85 11.94 7.19
C PHE A 93 -3.25 12.55 7.17
N GLU A 94 -4.03 12.24 6.14
CA GLU A 94 -5.43 12.63 6.03
C GLU A 94 -6.34 11.39 5.98
N LEU A 95 -7.38 11.39 6.81
CA LEU A 95 -8.42 10.37 6.81
C LEU A 95 -9.76 10.98 6.41
N TYR A 96 -10.45 10.31 5.50
CA TYR A 96 -11.78 10.66 5.03
C TYR A 96 -12.75 9.50 5.26
N ALA A 97 -13.92 9.75 5.83
CA ALA A 97 -14.94 8.72 6.03
C ALA A 97 -16.33 9.36 6.18
N ALA A 98 -17.40 8.57 5.97
CA ALA A 98 -18.76 9.00 6.33
C ALA A 98 -18.99 9.01 7.86
N ASP A 99 -18.21 8.24 8.61
CA ASP A 99 -18.23 8.18 10.07
C ASP A 99 -16.81 7.90 10.59
N LEU A 100 -16.28 8.81 11.40
CA LEU A 100 -14.94 8.67 12.01
C LEU A 100 -14.96 7.84 13.31
N ALA A 101 -16.15 7.46 13.81
CA ALA A 101 -16.32 6.66 15.01
C ALA A 101 -16.31 5.13 14.74
N THR A 102 -16.21 4.70 13.48
CA THR A 102 -16.09 3.28 13.16
C THR A 102 -14.80 2.68 13.71
N GLU A 103 -14.73 1.36 13.80
CA GLU A 103 -13.53 0.67 14.29
C GLU A 103 -12.34 0.92 13.36
N THR A 104 -12.53 0.73 12.05
CA THR A 104 -11.49 0.96 11.05
C THR A 104 -11.01 2.41 11.07
N ALA A 105 -11.92 3.39 11.09
CA ALA A 105 -11.54 4.79 11.13
C ALA A 105 -10.76 5.15 12.41
N ARG A 106 -11.18 4.64 13.58
CA ARG A 106 -10.47 4.88 14.85
C ARG A 106 -9.06 4.31 14.86
N VAL A 107 -8.87 3.09 14.33
CA VAL A 107 -7.53 2.51 14.19
C VAL A 107 -6.68 3.37 13.28
N TYR A 108 -7.21 3.82 12.14
CA TYR A 108 -6.45 4.65 11.20
C TYR A 108 -6.13 6.04 11.72
N LEU A 109 -7.04 6.69 12.47
CA LEU A 109 -6.74 7.93 13.18
C LEU A 109 -5.62 7.76 14.20
N ARG A 110 -5.60 6.63 14.93
CA ARG A 110 -4.58 6.35 15.94
C ARG A 110 -3.21 6.10 15.32
N HIS A 111 -3.16 5.32 14.25
CA HIS A 111 -1.91 4.82 13.69
C HIS A 111 -1.39 5.62 12.49
N GLY A 112 -2.24 6.26 11.69
CA GLY A 112 -1.88 6.92 10.43
C GLY A 112 -0.69 7.88 10.55
N PRO A 113 -0.78 8.90 11.43
CA PRO A 113 0.32 9.83 11.67
C PRO A 113 1.62 9.13 12.12
N SER A 114 1.50 8.12 12.98
CA SER A 114 2.64 7.36 13.50
C SER A 114 3.30 6.48 12.44
N ILE A 115 2.52 5.91 11.51
CA ILE A 115 3.05 5.15 10.36
C ILE A 115 3.83 6.07 9.44
N VAL A 116 3.25 7.22 9.06
CA VAL A 116 3.92 8.20 8.19
C VAL A 116 5.26 8.59 8.82
N LYS A 117 5.26 8.98 10.10
CA LYS A 117 6.48 9.33 10.83
C LYS A 117 7.49 8.18 10.91
N PHE A 118 7.02 6.97 11.20
CA PHE A 118 7.88 5.78 11.27
C PHE A 118 8.59 5.53 9.93
N LEU A 119 7.84 5.49 8.83
CA LEU A 119 8.39 5.26 7.50
C LEU A 119 9.33 6.38 7.07
N GLU A 120 8.97 7.64 7.33
CA GLU A 120 9.82 8.77 6.96
C GLU A 120 11.09 8.88 7.79
N SER A 121 11.06 8.43 9.04
CA SER A 121 12.27 8.34 9.87
C SER A 121 13.29 7.33 9.33
N TRP A 122 12.83 6.34 8.57
CA TRP A 122 13.66 5.31 7.98
C TRP A 122 14.08 5.64 6.53
N PHE A 123 13.13 6.09 5.71
CA PHE A 123 13.31 6.21 4.26
C PHE A 123 13.40 7.67 3.76
N GLY A 124 13.33 8.65 4.65
CA GLY A 124 13.22 10.06 4.28
C GLY A 124 11.79 10.47 3.91
N PRO A 125 11.57 11.69 3.41
CA PRO A 125 10.22 12.21 3.15
C PRO A 125 9.40 11.34 2.20
N MET A 126 8.11 11.15 2.49
CA MET A 126 7.21 10.38 1.64
C MET A 126 7.15 11.01 0.24
N PRO A 127 7.40 10.24 -0.83
CA PRO A 127 7.43 10.78 -2.20
C PRO A 127 6.11 11.43 -2.63
N ARG A 128 4.99 11.01 -2.05
CA ARG A 128 3.67 11.61 -2.30
C ARG A 128 2.99 11.98 -1.00
N ARG A 129 2.79 13.28 -0.82
CA ARG A 129 2.06 13.86 0.30
C ARG A 129 0.81 14.61 -0.18
N PRO A 130 -0.21 14.75 0.68
CA PRO A 130 -0.36 14.06 1.97
C PRO A 130 -0.69 12.57 1.78
N ALA A 131 -0.47 11.76 2.81
CA ALA A 131 -0.84 10.35 2.81
C ALA A 131 -2.34 10.23 3.11
N ARG A 132 -3.14 9.89 2.10
CA ARG A 132 -4.61 9.89 2.21
C ARG A 132 -5.17 8.48 2.36
N VAL A 133 -6.12 8.34 3.27
CA VAL A 133 -6.97 7.14 3.38
C VAL A 133 -8.43 7.55 3.29
N VAL A 134 -9.21 6.83 2.50
CA VAL A 134 -10.66 6.99 2.40
C VAL A 134 -11.34 5.70 2.82
N VAL A 135 -12.16 5.76 3.86
CA VAL A 135 -12.97 4.64 4.31
C VAL A 135 -14.36 4.74 3.69
N VAL A 136 -14.70 3.76 2.87
CA VAL A 136 -15.97 3.68 2.16
C VAL A 136 -16.85 2.58 2.74
N ASN A 137 -18.16 2.80 2.76
CA ASN A 137 -19.12 1.76 3.13
C ASN A 137 -19.78 1.20 1.87
N ARG A 138 -19.25 0.09 1.36
CA ARG A 138 -19.85 -0.68 0.25
C ARG A 138 -19.87 -2.18 0.52
N GLU A 139 -20.74 -2.88 -0.19
CA GLU A 139 -21.00 -4.31 -0.01
C GLU A 139 -19.76 -5.16 -0.30
N ARG A 140 -19.04 -4.88 -1.39
CA ARG A 140 -17.79 -5.57 -1.70
C ARG A 140 -16.70 -5.12 -0.74
N LYS A 141 -16.35 -5.97 0.22
CA LYS A 141 -15.21 -5.75 1.14
C LYS A 141 -13.89 -5.88 0.39
N SER A 142 -13.21 -4.75 0.19
CA SER A 142 -11.96 -4.67 -0.58
C SER A 142 -11.36 -3.28 -0.41
N GLY A 143 -10.05 -3.16 -0.61
CA GLY A 143 -9.37 -1.89 -0.79
C GLY A 143 -8.56 -1.86 -2.07
N TYR A 144 -8.11 -0.66 -2.44
CA TYR A 144 -7.10 -0.46 -3.45
C TYR A 144 -6.20 0.70 -3.05
N SER A 145 -4.97 0.65 -3.54
CA SER A 145 -3.94 1.65 -3.24
C SER A 145 -3.43 2.31 -4.51
N ARG A 146 -3.10 3.58 -4.38
CA ARG A 146 -2.32 4.39 -5.31
C ARG A 146 -1.25 5.09 -4.47
N PRO A 147 -0.13 5.51 -5.08
CA PRO A 147 0.86 6.30 -4.36
C PRO A 147 0.23 7.50 -3.62
N GLY A 148 0.28 7.50 -2.29
CA GLY A 148 -0.30 8.54 -1.42
C GLY A 148 -1.82 8.52 -1.24
N TYR A 149 -2.54 7.53 -1.77
CA TYR A 149 -4.01 7.46 -1.69
C TYR A 149 -4.52 6.03 -1.63
N ILE A 150 -5.12 5.68 -0.49
CA ILE A 150 -5.68 4.35 -0.23
C ILE A 150 -7.19 4.49 -0.05
N VAL A 151 -7.95 3.58 -0.67
CA VAL A 151 -9.38 3.44 -0.42
C VAL A 151 -9.65 2.05 0.12
N VAL A 152 -10.41 1.98 1.21
CA VAL A 152 -10.67 0.75 1.95
C VAL A 152 -12.10 0.71 2.43
N THR A 153 -12.67 -0.48 2.54
CA THR A 153 -13.94 -0.65 3.22
C THR A 153 -13.77 -0.79 4.73
N GLU A 154 -14.84 -0.52 5.46
CA GLU A 154 -14.99 -1.05 6.83
C GLU A 154 -14.72 -2.57 6.82
N SER A 155 -13.63 -2.95 7.47
CA SER A 155 -13.21 -4.33 7.66
C SER A 155 -12.48 -4.43 8.97
N SER A 156 -12.94 -5.31 9.86
CA SER A 156 -12.08 -5.78 10.94
C SER A 156 -11.08 -6.71 10.29
N HIS A 157 -9.79 -6.34 10.21
CA HIS A 157 -8.73 -7.30 9.85
C HIS A 157 -8.51 -8.34 10.96
N GLY A 158 -9.53 -8.65 11.75
CA GLY A 158 -9.47 -9.48 12.95
C GLY A 158 -8.99 -8.73 14.20
N SER A 159 -8.11 -7.73 14.07
CA SER A 159 -7.57 -6.97 15.20
C SER A 159 -7.08 -5.55 14.83
N GLU A 160 -6.83 -4.72 15.84
CA GLU A 160 -6.16 -3.41 15.70
C GLU A 160 -4.78 -3.56 15.05
N ALA A 161 -3.98 -4.53 15.51
CA ALA A 161 -2.65 -4.80 14.97
C ALA A 161 -2.70 -5.16 13.49
N ALA A 162 -3.61 -6.03 13.07
CA ALA A 162 -3.76 -6.41 11.67
C ALA A 162 -4.24 -5.24 10.81
N SER A 163 -5.15 -4.41 11.33
CA SER A 163 -5.66 -3.21 10.66
C SER A 163 -4.57 -2.16 10.47
N ALA A 164 -3.78 -1.89 11.51
CA ALA A 164 -2.64 -0.99 11.45
C ALA A 164 -1.53 -1.53 10.53
N LYS A 165 -1.32 -2.85 10.51
CA LYS A 165 -0.34 -3.54 9.67
C LYS A 165 -0.69 -3.40 8.18
N PHE A 166 -1.96 -3.55 7.84
CA PHE A 166 -2.41 -3.31 6.46
C PHE A 166 -2.11 -1.88 6.02
N MET A 167 -2.45 -0.87 6.82
CA MET A 167 -2.16 0.52 6.46
C MET A 167 -0.65 0.78 6.33
N ALA A 168 0.17 0.19 7.21
CA ALA A 168 1.63 0.30 7.13
C ALA A 168 2.19 -0.35 5.86
N HIS A 169 1.64 -1.49 5.45
CA HIS A 169 2.00 -2.19 4.21
C HIS A 169 1.72 -1.29 3.00
N GLU A 170 0.49 -0.77 2.89
CA GLU A 170 0.10 0.06 1.75
C GLU A 170 0.91 1.37 1.67
N PHE A 171 1.27 1.97 2.80
CA PHE A 171 2.15 3.14 2.80
C PHE A 171 3.63 2.81 2.54
N ALA A 172 4.10 1.61 2.88
CA ALA A 172 5.46 1.19 2.54
C ALA A 172 5.68 1.15 1.02
N HIS A 173 4.64 0.88 0.22
CA HIS A 173 4.71 0.98 -1.24
C HIS A 173 5.02 2.37 -1.77
N ALA A 174 4.95 3.44 -0.94
CA ALA A 174 5.43 4.75 -1.37
C ALA A 174 6.94 4.74 -1.70
N TRP A 175 7.71 3.84 -1.08
CA TRP A 175 9.12 3.57 -1.42
C TRP A 175 9.30 2.20 -2.08
N TRP A 176 8.51 1.19 -1.73
CA TRP A 176 8.73 -0.18 -2.19
C TRP A 176 7.66 -0.63 -3.18
N HIS A 177 7.70 -0.08 -4.40
CA HIS A 177 6.75 -0.39 -5.48
C HIS A 177 7.43 -0.97 -6.74
N SER A 178 8.70 -1.35 -6.64
CA SER A 178 9.52 -1.82 -7.75
C SER A 178 9.45 -3.34 -7.92
N GLY A 179 9.94 -3.82 -9.06
CA GLY A 179 9.86 -5.23 -9.45
C GLY A 179 8.66 -5.49 -10.35
N ASP A 180 8.87 -6.28 -11.41
CA ASP A 180 7.78 -6.64 -12.33
C ASP A 180 6.77 -7.54 -11.60
N PRO A 181 5.48 -7.13 -11.48
CA PRO A 181 4.44 -7.91 -10.82
C PRO A 181 4.19 -9.30 -11.42
N ARG A 182 4.66 -9.55 -12.65
CA ARG A 182 4.55 -10.85 -13.34
C ARG A 182 5.83 -11.68 -13.27
N SER A 183 6.79 -11.27 -12.44
CA SER A 183 8.07 -11.94 -12.28
C SER A 183 8.33 -12.30 -10.82
N GLU A 184 9.37 -13.11 -10.59
CA GLU A 184 9.85 -13.39 -9.24
C GLU A 184 10.27 -12.13 -8.48
N ASN A 185 10.72 -11.07 -9.17
CA ASN A 185 11.13 -9.80 -8.55
C ASN A 185 10.00 -9.05 -7.84
N ARG A 186 8.74 -9.51 -7.95
CA ARG A 186 7.59 -8.94 -7.21
C ARG A 186 7.81 -8.93 -5.69
N TRP A 187 8.66 -9.81 -5.15
CA TRP A 187 8.99 -9.82 -3.73
C TRP A 187 9.62 -8.50 -3.24
N LEU A 188 10.31 -7.76 -4.13
CA LEU A 188 10.91 -6.45 -3.81
C LEU A 188 9.86 -5.38 -3.48
N SER A 189 8.62 -5.55 -3.96
CA SER A 189 7.48 -4.72 -3.57
C SER A 189 6.77 -5.34 -2.37
N GLU A 190 6.24 -6.56 -2.53
CA GLU A 190 5.27 -7.12 -1.58
C GLU A 190 5.90 -7.61 -0.28
N SER A 191 7.00 -8.38 -0.37
CA SER A 191 7.65 -8.93 0.82
C SER A 191 8.36 -7.84 1.63
N MET A 192 8.89 -6.82 0.96
CA MET A 192 9.47 -5.64 1.63
C MET A 192 8.41 -4.86 2.39
N ALA A 193 7.30 -4.52 1.73
CA ALA A 193 6.19 -3.82 2.38
C ALA A 193 5.62 -4.63 3.56
N GLU A 194 5.50 -5.95 3.41
CA GLU A 194 5.02 -6.84 4.47
C GLU A 194 5.97 -6.84 5.67
N TYR A 195 7.29 -6.98 5.45
CA TYR A 195 8.30 -6.92 6.50
C TYR A 195 8.31 -5.57 7.23
N ILE A 196 8.28 -4.46 6.48
CA ILE A 196 8.25 -3.10 7.02
C ILE A 196 7.00 -2.88 7.88
N SER A 197 5.86 -3.38 7.43
CA SER A 197 4.61 -3.27 8.18
C SER A 197 4.64 -4.02 9.51
N LEU A 198 5.26 -5.20 9.55
CA LEU A 198 5.46 -5.99 10.77
C LEU A 198 6.45 -5.32 11.73
N ARG A 199 7.49 -4.65 11.20
CA ARG A 199 8.41 -3.81 11.98
C ARG A 199 7.68 -2.61 12.61
N TYR A 200 6.72 -2.00 11.90
CA TYR A 200 5.88 -0.96 12.48
C TYR A 200 5.03 -1.50 13.64
N ILE A 201 4.39 -2.68 13.48
CA ILE A 201 3.62 -3.29 14.57
C ILE A 201 4.48 -3.57 15.79
N GLU A 202 5.69 -4.11 15.58
CA GLU A 202 6.63 -4.29 16.68
C GLU A 202 6.93 -2.96 17.40
N SER A 203 7.16 -1.87 16.64
CA SER A 203 7.46 -0.56 17.22
C SER A 203 6.28 0.07 17.95
N ALA A 204 5.06 -0.08 17.42
CA ALA A 204 3.86 0.63 17.91
C ALA A 204 3.12 -0.16 18.99
N LEU A 205 3.07 -1.49 18.87
CA LEU A 205 2.27 -2.39 19.68
C LEU A 205 3.10 -3.48 20.38
N GLY A 206 4.42 -3.53 20.13
CA GLY A 206 5.33 -4.47 20.77
C GLY A 206 5.53 -5.78 20.01
N PRO A 207 6.62 -6.52 20.31
CA PRO A 207 7.01 -7.74 19.59
C PRO A 207 5.97 -8.87 19.69
N ALA A 208 5.21 -8.95 20.78
CA ALA A 208 4.16 -9.97 20.94
C ALA A 208 3.07 -9.85 19.84
N ASN A 209 2.65 -8.62 19.52
CA ASN A 209 1.68 -8.37 18.44
C ASN A 209 2.26 -8.73 17.07
N ARG A 210 3.54 -8.40 16.82
CA ARG A 210 4.24 -8.84 15.59
C ARG A 210 4.29 -10.37 15.52
N ASP A 211 4.63 -11.04 16.62
CA ASP A 211 4.79 -12.50 16.65
C ASP A 211 3.48 -13.25 16.46
N GLU A 212 2.37 -12.71 16.96
CA GLU A 212 1.02 -13.21 16.69
C GLU A 212 0.68 -13.13 15.20
N LEU A 213 1.00 -12.01 14.53
CA LEU A 213 0.81 -11.85 13.08
C LEU A 213 1.75 -12.74 12.25
N LEU A 214 2.95 -13.06 12.77
CA LEU A 214 3.91 -13.96 12.13
C LEU A 214 3.55 -15.44 12.30
N ALA A 215 2.85 -15.83 13.37
CA ALA A 215 2.53 -17.22 13.67
C ALA A 215 1.83 -17.97 12.50
N PRO A 216 0.70 -17.48 11.94
CA PRO A 216 0.05 -18.17 10.82
C PRO A 216 0.92 -18.16 9.55
N LYS A 217 1.77 -17.14 9.37
CA LYS A 217 2.68 -17.05 8.21
C LYS A 217 3.72 -18.16 8.22
N ARG A 218 4.19 -18.60 9.40
CA ARG A 218 5.15 -19.72 9.51
C ARG A 218 4.56 -21.03 8.97
N GLU A 219 3.29 -21.30 9.26
CA GLU A 219 2.60 -22.50 8.77
C GLU A 219 2.40 -22.47 7.26
N ILE A 220 2.09 -21.30 6.70
CA ILE A 220 1.93 -21.08 5.26
C ILE A 220 3.30 -21.21 4.57
N ALA A 221 4.32 -20.54 5.08
CA ALA A 221 5.67 -20.53 4.52
C ALA A 221 6.31 -21.93 4.50
N ALA A 222 5.99 -22.80 5.47
CA ALA A 222 6.46 -24.19 5.49
C ALA A 222 5.98 -25.02 4.30
N LYS A 223 4.91 -24.57 3.61
CA LYS A 223 4.33 -25.24 2.43
C LYS A 223 4.57 -24.44 1.13
N ALA A 224 5.15 -23.25 1.23
CA ALA A 224 5.38 -22.36 0.09
C ALA A 224 6.58 -22.82 -0.74
N GLY A 225 6.55 -22.53 -2.04
CA GLY A 225 7.66 -22.77 -2.96
C GLY A 225 8.84 -21.81 -2.73
N PRO A 226 9.90 -21.90 -3.54
CA PRO A 226 11.04 -20.99 -3.44
C PRO A 226 10.64 -19.57 -3.83
N MET A 227 11.31 -18.56 -3.27
CA MET A 227 11.12 -17.15 -3.63
C MET A 227 11.72 -16.81 -5.00
N LEU A 228 12.79 -17.50 -5.41
CA LEU A 228 13.47 -17.28 -6.70
C LEU A 228 13.61 -18.60 -7.48
N GLY A 229 13.75 -18.50 -8.79
CA GLY A 229 14.04 -19.63 -9.68
C GLY A 229 12.83 -20.46 -10.11
N ALA A 230 11.60 -20.01 -9.81
CA ALA A 230 10.39 -20.75 -10.17
C ALA A 230 9.31 -19.89 -10.89
N GLY A 231 9.66 -18.70 -11.38
CA GLY A 231 8.73 -17.82 -12.11
C GLY A 231 7.85 -16.95 -11.21
N GLU A 232 6.57 -16.78 -11.55
CA GLU A 232 5.62 -15.97 -10.76
C GLU A 232 5.44 -16.52 -9.33
N ARG A 233 5.17 -15.64 -8.37
CA ARG A 233 4.98 -15.98 -6.95
C ARG A 233 3.53 -15.91 -6.55
N THR A 234 3.11 -16.79 -5.64
CA THR A 234 1.81 -16.74 -4.98
C THR A 234 1.88 -15.90 -3.72
N ASP A 235 0.72 -15.63 -3.13
CA ASP A 235 0.62 -14.88 -1.88
C ASP A 235 1.34 -15.60 -0.71
N ALA A 236 1.47 -16.93 -0.77
CA ALA A 236 2.19 -17.70 0.26
C ALA A 236 3.68 -17.36 0.27
N GLU A 237 4.30 -17.25 -0.91
CA GLU A 237 5.69 -16.79 -1.02
C GLU A 237 5.81 -15.32 -0.63
N LEU A 238 5.02 -14.45 -1.26
CA LEU A 238 5.20 -12.99 -1.16
C LEU A 238 4.90 -12.43 0.25
N TYR A 239 3.80 -12.85 0.87
CA TYR A 239 3.33 -12.26 2.13
C TYR A 239 3.61 -13.14 3.35
N SER A 240 4.07 -14.38 3.18
CA SER A 240 4.38 -15.26 4.32
C SER A 240 5.85 -15.64 4.37
N LYS A 241 6.39 -16.26 3.30
CA LYS A 241 7.79 -16.70 3.27
C LYS A 241 8.78 -15.53 3.18
N GLY A 242 8.55 -14.59 2.28
CA GLY A 242 9.39 -13.40 2.07
C GLY A 242 9.70 -12.60 3.33
N PRO A 243 8.70 -12.11 4.11
CA PRO A 243 8.97 -11.38 5.35
C PRO A 243 9.67 -12.23 6.42
N LEU A 244 9.41 -13.54 6.49
CA LEU A 244 10.11 -14.44 7.42
C LEU A 244 11.60 -14.53 7.08
N LEU A 245 11.94 -14.70 5.80
CA LEU A 245 13.33 -14.69 5.34
C LEU A 245 14.03 -13.36 5.65
N LEU A 246 13.33 -12.23 5.54
CA LEU A 246 13.86 -10.92 5.93
C LEU A 246 14.09 -10.79 7.44
N PHE A 247 13.20 -11.33 8.29
CA PHE A 247 13.44 -11.39 9.73
C PHE A 247 14.60 -12.34 10.10
N ASP A 248 14.73 -13.47 9.41
CA ASP A 248 15.88 -14.38 9.60
C ASP A 248 17.19 -13.72 9.17
N LEU A 249 17.18 -12.96 8.08
CA LEU A 249 18.30 -12.12 7.67
C LEU A 249 18.61 -11.06 8.75
N GLU A 250 17.60 -10.34 9.24
CA GLU A 250 17.73 -9.34 10.32
C GLU A 250 18.42 -9.93 11.56
N ASN A 251 18.00 -11.14 11.97
CA ASN A 251 18.56 -11.85 13.11
C ASN A 251 20.03 -12.23 12.90
N ARG A 252 20.43 -12.57 11.67
CA ARG A 252 21.81 -12.95 11.35
C ARG A 252 22.75 -11.75 11.22
N ILE A 253 22.36 -10.71 10.48
CA ILE A 253 23.25 -9.58 10.18
C ILE A 253 23.10 -8.42 11.18
N GLY A 254 22.03 -8.41 11.95
CA GLY A 254 21.64 -7.35 12.88
C GLY A 254 20.76 -6.29 12.22
N ARG A 255 19.76 -5.81 12.97
CA ARG A 255 18.78 -4.79 12.54
C ARG A 255 19.41 -3.56 11.91
N ALA A 256 20.44 -2.98 12.53
CA ALA A 256 21.08 -1.77 12.02
C ALA A 256 21.66 -1.93 10.60
N ARG A 257 22.21 -3.12 10.27
CA ARG A 257 22.75 -3.39 8.94
C ARG A 257 21.64 -3.56 7.92
N LEU A 258 20.58 -4.29 8.27
CA LEU A 258 19.44 -4.46 7.37
C LEU A 258 18.74 -3.11 7.15
N ASP A 259 18.56 -2.30 8.20
CA ASP A 259 18.01 -0.95 8.10
C ASP A 259 18.84 -0.07 7.16
N GLN A 260 20.18 -0.21 7.14
CA GLN A 260 21.07 0.48 6.21
C GLN A 260 20.87 0.03 4.75
N VAL A 261 20.70 -1.28 4.50
CA VAL A 261 20.39 -1.80 3.14
C VAL A 261 19.10 -1.16 2.63
N PHE A 262 18.06 -1.21 3.46
CA PHE A 262 16.75 -0.64 3.17
C PHE A 262 16.82 0.88 2.92
N ALA A 263 17.51 1.64 3.77
CA ALA A 263 17.69 3.08 3.62
C ALA A 263 18.51 3.46 2.37
N THR A 264 19.50 2.64 1.99
CA THR A 264 20.32 2.86 0.78
C THR A 264 19.50 2.67 -0.49
N LEU A 265 18.58 1.70 -0.49
CA LEU A 265 17.78 1.33 -1.64
C LEU A 265 16.52 2.17 -1.81
N ALA A 266 15.90 2.65 -0.72
CA ALA A 266 14.61 3.34 -0.78
C ALA A 266 14.54 4.56 -1.72
N PRO A 267 15.61 5.39 -1.90
CA PRO A 267 15.58 6.48 -2.89
C PRO A 267 15.50 6.00 -4.34
N HIS A 268 16.05 4.82 -4.64
CA HIS A 268 16.03 4.18 -5.95
C HIS A 268 15.73 2.68 -5.81
N PRO A 269 14.45 2.33 -5.55
CA PRO A 269 14.05 0.99 -5.19
C PRO A 269 14.47 -0.03 -6.25
N PRO A 270 15.04 -1.18 -5.87
CA PRO A 270 15.61 -2.14 -6.81
C PRO A 270 14.53 -2.74 -7.70
N ALA A 271 14.73 -2.73 -9.02
CA ALA A 271 13.80 -3.36 -9.96
C ALA A 271 14.07 -4.86 -10.13
N ILE A 272 15.30 -5.29 -9.84
CA ILE A 272 15.72 -6.68 -9.91
C ILE A 272 16.41 -7.12 -8.63
N THR A 273 16.31 -8.41 -8.33
CA THR A 273 16.87 -9.02 -7.11
C THR A 273 18.39 -8.81 -7.00
N ALA A 274 19.11 -8.77 -8.13
CA ALA A 274 20.55 -8.56 -8.13
C ALA A 274 20.98 -7.23 -7.47
N ASP A 275 20.19 -6.18 -7.62
CA ASP A 275 20.47 -4.87 -7.03
C ASP A 275 20.36 -4.93 -5.49
N PHE A 276 19.34 -5.63 -4.99
CA PHE A 276 19.21 -5.89 -3.56
C PHE A 276 20.39 -6.71 -3.02
N MET A 277 20.78 -7.78 -3.73
CA MET A 277 21.91 -8.62 -3.31
C MET A 277 23.23 -7.84 -3.30
N SER A 278 23.43 -6.90 -4.23
CA SER A 278 24.59 -6.01 -4.24
C SER A 278 24.62 -5.09 -3.01
N ALA A 279 23.50 -4.47 -2.66
CA ALA A 279 23.39 -3.64 -1.47
C ALA A 279 23.59 -4.45 -0.17
N LEU A 280 23.05 -5.67 -0.12
CA LEU A 280 23.26 -6.59 0.99
C LEU A 280 24.75 -6.99 1.12
N ALA A 281 25.42 -7.29 0.01
CA ALA A 281 26.83 -7.62 0.01
C ALA A 281 27.70 -6.46 0.51
N ALA A 282 27.34 -5.22 0.16
CA ALA A 282 28.04 -4.04 0.64
C ALA A 282 27.88 -3.81 2.16
N ALA A 283 26.70 -4.14 2.72
CA ALA A 283 26.40 -3.92 4.13
C ALA A 283 26.83 -5.08 5.06
N ALA A 284 26.74 -6.32 4.58
CA ALA A 284 26.91 -7.54 5.38
C ALA A 284 27.98 -8.51 4.86
N GLY A 285 28.56 -8.26 3.69
CA GLY A 285 29.56 -9.12 3.05
C GLY A 285 28.98 -10.03 1.97
N ALA A 286 29.82 -10.41 1.01
CA ALA A 286 29.42 -11.20 -0.15
C ALA A 286 28.95 -12.63 0.20
N GLU A 287 29.52 -13.23 1.26
CA GLU A 287 29.13 -14.54 1.74
C GLU A 287 27.67 -14.54 2.23
N GLU A 288 27.29 -13.52 3.01
CA GLU A 288 25.94 -13.37 3.55
C GLU A 288 24.91 -13.10 2.46
N ALA A 289 25.26 -12.27 1.48
CA ALA A 289 24.40 -12.04 0.31
C ALA A 289 24.20 -13.33 -0.50
N ALA A 290 25.26 -14.13 -0.69
CA ALA A 290 25.17 -15.41 -1.37
C ALA A 290 24.33 -16.43 -0.59
N ALA A 291 24.48 -16.49 0.73
CA ALA A 291 23.70 -17.35 1.60
C ALA A 291 22.21 -16.99 1.57
N PHE A 292 21.87 -15.70 1.67
CA PHE A 292 20.49 -15.22 1.56
C PHE A 292 19.90 -15.53 0.18
N ASN A 293 20.65 -15.29 -0.90
CA ASN A 293 20.22 -15.65 -2.25
C ASN A 293 19.96 -17.16 -2.39
N GLN A 294 20.79 -18.01 -1.77
CA GLN A 294 20.58 -19.45 -1.77
C GLN A 294 19.32 -19.86 -1.00
N GLU A 295 19.03 -19.23 0.14
CA GLU A 295 17.80 -19.47 0.91
C GLU A 295 16.56 -19.10 0.12
N MET A 296 16.61 -17.99 -0.63
CA MET A 296 15.52 -17.57 -1.51
C MET A 296 15.22 -18.60 -2.62
N HIS A 297 16.17 -19.47 -2.99
CA HIS A 297 15.98 -20.54 -3.97
C HIS A 297 15.51 -21.88 -3.37
N ARG A 298 15.42 -22.00 -2.04
CA ARG A 298 14.86 -23.15 -1.33
C ARG A 298 13.40 -22.90 -1.03
#